data_AF-A0AAW7SG68-F1
#
_entry.id   AF-A0AAW7SG68-F1
#
_cell.length_a   1.000
_cell.length_b   1.000
_cell.length_c   1.000
_cell.angle_alpha   90.00
_cell.angle_beta   90.00
_cell.angle_gamma   90.00
#
_symmetry.space_group_name_H-M   'P 1'
#
loop_
_entity.id
_entity.type
_entity.pdbx_description
1 polymer ?
#
loop_
_entity_poly.entity_id
_entity_poly.type
_entity_poly.pdbx_seq_one_letter_code
_entity_poly.pdbx_strand_id
1 'polypeptide(L)'
;MENYADAAGRHWGDGLLLERESRLENADQLYGIAAECAIKAALITSAGNCASNGLAKAYKAHIDELWDKVSANAIPRHLATLPPLLKMDNPYSDWKIDQRYAGNGTVTADALERHKTMAKRLVSAVGVVGTRTK
;
A
#
# COMPACT_ATOMS: atom_id res chain seq x y z
N MET A 1 13.60 -11.42 -7.70
CA MET A 1 12.93 -10.31 -8.40
C MET A 1 11.76 -9.85 -7.53
N GLU A 2 11.56 -8.55 -7.34
CA GLU A 2 10.50 -7.99 -6.48
C GLU A 2 9.13 -8.20 -7.14
N ASN A 3 8.18 -8.86 -6.46
CA ASN A 3 6.79 -9.00 -6.93
C ASN A 3 5.86 -8.24 -5.97
N TYR A 4 5.70 -6.95 -6.23
CA TYR A 4 4.91 -6.07 -5.39
C TYR A 4 3.40 -6.35 -5.45
N ALA A 5 2.89 -6.84 -6.58
CA ALA A 5 1.47 -7.17 -6.70
C ALA A 5 1.08 -8.36 -5.80
N ASP A 6 1.86 -9.44 -5.84
CA ASP A 6 1.67 -10.59 -4.94
C ASP A 6 1.83 -10.19 -3.47
N ALA A 7 2.87 -9.42 -3.15
CA ALA A 7 3.09 -8.92 -1.79
C ALA A 7 1.92 -8.07 -1.28
N ALA A 8 1.38 -7.16 -2.11
CA ALA A 8 0.22 -6.35 -1.76
C ALA A 8 -0.98 -7.21 -1.36
N GLY A 9 -1.22 -8.31 -2.09
CA GLY A 9 -2.33 -9.23 -1.84
C GLY A 9 -2.16 -10.03 -0.56
N ARG A 10 -0.96 -10.57 -0.34
CA ARG A 10 -0.63 -11.29 0.89
C ARG A 10 -0.76 -10.38 2.11
N HIS A 11 -0.17 -9.20 2.08
CA HIS A 11 -0.26 -8.25 3.20
C HIS A 11 -1.70 -7.79 3.46
N TRP A 12 -2.50 -7.56 2.42
CA TRP A 12 -3.92 -7.26 2.57
C TRP A 12 -4.70 -8.40 3.25
N GLY A 13 -4.52 -9.63 2.76
CA GLY A 13 -5.18 -10.82 3.31
C GLY A 13 -4.78 -11.10 4.76
N ASP A 14 -3.49 -11.02 5.06
CA ASP A 14 -2.94 -11.20 6.40
C ASP A 14 -3.39 -10.07 7.35
N GLY A 15 -3.52 -8.84 6.85
CA GLY A 15 -4.07 -7.70 7.62
C GLY A 15 -5.51 -7.95 8.03
N LEU A 16 -6.37 -8.40 7.09
CA LEU A 16 -7.75 -8.76 7.37
C LEU A 16 -7.86 -9.92 8.38
N LEU A 17 -6.98 -10.91 8.26
CA LEU A 17 -6.88 -12.02 9.19
C LEU A 17 -6.56 -11.51 10.61
N LEU A 18 -5.53 -10.68 10.75
CA LEU A 18 -5.10 -10.14 12.03
C LEU A 18 -6.15 -9.22 12.67
N GLU A 19 -6.82 -8.38 11.88
CA GLU A 19 -7.90 -7.52 12.38
C GLU A 19 -9.03 -8.36 12.97
N ARG A 20 -9.44 -9.43 12.29
CA ARG A 20 -10.48 -10.35 12.78
C ARG A 20 -10.09 -11.00 14.10
N GLU A 21 -8.81 -11.31 14.28
CA GLU A 21 -8.26 -11.85 15.53
C GLU A 21 -7.88 -10.75 16.55
N SER A 22 -8.34 -9.51 16.36
CA SER A 22 -8.10 -8.36 17.25
C SER A 22 -6.62 -8.02 17.45
N ARG A 23 -5.76 -8.32 16.46
CA ARG A 23 -4.33 -7.97 16.42
C ARG A 23 -4.14 -6.67 15.64
N LEU A 24 -4.72 -5.59 16.14
CA LEU A 24 -4.98 -4.35 15.38
C LEU A 24 -3.71 -3.63 14.94
N GLU A 25 -2.68 -3.59 15.76
CA GLU A 25 -1.42 -2.89 15.45
C GLU A 25 -0.70 -3.58 14.29
N ASN A 26 -0.67 -4.91 14.30
CA ASN A 26 -0.10 -5.68 13.22
C ASN A 26 -0.97 -5.60 11.96
N ALA A 27 -2.30 -5.59 12.10
CA ALA A 27 -3.21 -5.40 10.98
C ALA A 27 -2.97 -4.06 10.28
N ASP A 28 -2.88 -2.97 11.06
CA ASP A 28 -2.60 -1.62 10.56
C ASP A 28 -1.25 -1.53 9.85
N GLN A 29 -0.23 -2.16 10.43
CA GLN A 29 1.07 -2.27 9.79
C GLN A 29 0.97 -2.95 8.42
N LEU A 30 0.22 -4.04 8.32
CA LEU A 30 0.06 -4.75 7.06
C LEU A 30 -0.79 -3.98 6.06
N TYR A 31 -1.75 -3.15 6.49
CA TYR A 31 -2.49 -2.26 5.60
C TYR A 31 -1.58 -1.20 4.97
N GLY A 32 -0.68 -0.59 5.73
CA GLY A 32 0.30 0.34 5.16
C GLY A 32 1.26 -0.34 4.18
N ILE A 33 1.76 -1.54 4.50
CA ILE A 33 2.64 -2.29 3.59
C ILE A 33 1.89 -2.74 2.33
N ALA A 34 0.62 -3.14 2.44
CA ALA A 34 -0.20 -3.51 1.30
C ALA A 34 -0.40 -2.33 0.34
N ALA A 35 -0.69 -1.15 0.88
CA ALA A 35 -0.79 0.10 0.11
C ALA A 35 0.54 0.48 -0.57
N GLU A 36 1.65 0.41 0.17
CA GLU A 36 3.00 0.61 -0.37
C GLU A 36 3.27 -0.30 -1.56
N CYS A 37 2.99 -1.60 -1.40
CA CYS A 37 3.22 -2.60 -2.42
C CYS A 37 2.30 -2.37 -3.63
N ALA A 38 1.04 -1.99 -3.45
CA ALA A 38 0.14 -1.68 -4.55
C ALA A 38 0.65 -0.48 -5.38
N ILE A 39 1.11 0.60 -4.74
CA ILE A 39 1.70 1.75 -5.45
C ILE A 39 2.99 1.34 -6.18
N LYS A 40 3.88 0.57 -5.54
CA LYS A 40 5.11 0.07 -6.18
C LYS A 40 4.83 -0.85 -7.36
N ALA A 41 3.79 -1.68 -7.29
CA ALA A 41 3.31 -2.51 -8.38
C ALA A 41 2.80 -1.67 -9.56
N ALA A 42 2.10 -0.57 -9.31
CA ALA A 42 1.69 0.35 -10.37
C ALA A 42 2.90 1.03 -11.03
N LEU A 43 3.87 1.50 -10.23
CA LEU A 43 5.04 2.23 -10.74
C LEU A 43 5.96 1.36 -11.58
N ILE A 44 6.21 0.10 -11.20
CA ILE A 44 7.14 -0.79 -11.91
C ILE A 44 6.66 -1.15 -13.33
N THR A 45 5.36 -0.97 -13.62
CA THR A 45 4.82 -1.17 -14.98
C THR A 45 5.03 0.04 -15.90
N SER A 46 5.55 1.15 -15.39
CA SER A 46 5.89 2.34 -16.17
C SER A 46 7.39 2.39 -16.44
N ALA A 47 7.78 2.37 -17.73
CA ALA A 47 9.18 2.28 -18.15
C ALA A 47 10.09 3.39 -17.59
N GLY A 48 9.53 4.58 -17.29
CA GLY A 48 10.29 5.71 -16.73
C GLY A 48 10.59 5.61 -15.23
N ASN A 49 9.99 4.65 -14.52
CA ASN A 49 10.14 4.49 -13.07
C ASN A 49 11.02 3.29 -12.67
N CYS A 50 11.58 2.59 -13.68
CA CYS A 50 12.44 1.43 -13.49
C CYS A 50 13.91 1.83 -13.64
N ALA A 51 14.75 1.36 -12.72
CA ALA A 51 16.19 1.25 -12.92
C ALA A 51 16.52 -0.10 -13.59
N SER A 52 17.80 -0.33 -13.92
CA SER A 52 18.27 -1.55 -14.60
C SER A 52 17.83 -2.86 -13.93
N ASN A 53 17.52 -2.83 -12.62
CA ASN A 53 17.26 -4.02 -11.82
C ASN A 53 15.96 -3.94 -10.98
N GLY A 54 14.99 -3.09 -11.35
CA GLY A 54 13.71 -2.98 -10.64
C GLY A 54 13.28 -1.53 -10.40
N LEU A 55 12.46 -1.30 -9.36
CA LEU A 55 11.94 0.03 -9.07
C LEU A 55 13.06 1.02 -8.72
N ALA A 56 13.00 2.24 -9.27
CA ALA A 56 13.99 3.28 -9.00
C ALA A 56 14.08 3.59 -7.50
N LYS A 57 15.30 3.91 -7.02
CA LYS A 57 15.59 4.17 -5.59
C LYS A 57 14.68 5.24 -4.99
N ALA A 58 14.28 6.24 -5.78
CA ALA A 58 13.37 7.31 -5.36
C ALA A 58 12.00 6.80 -4.85
N TYR A 59 11.54 5.65 -5.36
CA TYR A 59 10.28 5.03 -4.97
C TYR A 59 10.45 3.86 -3.99
N LYS A 60 11.66 3.60 -3.48
CA LYS A 60 11.92 2.57 -2.45
C LYS A 60 11.71 3.11 -1.02
N ALA A 61 10.80 4.07 -0.85
CA ALA A 61 10.39 4.58 0.45
C ALA A 61 9.19 3.79 1.02
N HIS A 62 8.85 4.06 2.27
CA HIS A 62 7.64 3.55 2.92
C HIS A 62 6.41 4.38 2.58
N ILE A 63 5.20 3.84 2.76
CA ILE A 63 3.96 4.45 2.27
C ILE A 63 3.76 5.91 2.71
N ASP A 64 4.16 6.24 3.94
CA ASP A 64 4.09 7.57 4.54
C ASP A 64 4.89 8.62 3.74
N GLU A 65 6.08 8.25 3.25
CA GLU A 65 6.88 9.12 2.40
C GLU A 65 6.62 8.91 0.91
N LEU A 66 6.29 7.68 0.52
CA LEU A 66 6.10 7.27 -0.86
C LEU A 66 4.88 7.97 -1.46
N TRP A 67 3.80 8.11 -0.68
CA TRP A 67 2.59 8.79 -1.12
C TRP A 67 2.89 10.16 -1.73
N ASP A 68 3.67 10.98 -1.00
CA ASP A 68 4.00 12.35 -1.40
C ASP A 68 5.06 12.42 -2.52
N LYS A 69 5.84 11.35 -2.70
CA LYS A 69 6.86 11.25 -3.77
C LYS A 69 6.26 10.84 -5.12
N VAL A 70 5.07 10.22 -5.13
CA VAL A 70 4.49 9.69 -6.36
C VAL A 70 3.69 10.76 -7.08
N SER A 71 4.16 11.12 -8.27
CA SER A 71 3.35 11.91 -9.20
C SER A 71 2.22 11.05 -9.77
N ALA A 72 1.00 11.57 -9.77
CA ALA A 72 -0.15 10.96 -10.46
C ALA A 72 0.12 10.66 -11.95
N ASN A 73 1.03 11.42 -12.59
CA ASN A 73 1.44 11.22 -13.99
C ASN A 73 2.43 10.06 -14.18
N ALA A 74 3.05 9.59 -13.09
CA ALA A 74 3.94 8.43 -13.11
C ALA A 74 3.16 7.10 -13.19
N ILE A 75 1.84 7.15 -12.97
CA ILE A 75 0.97 5.99 -13.01
C ILE A 75 0.55 5.66 -14.46
N PRO A 76 0.65 4.38 -14.88
CA PRO A 76 0.20 3.96 -16.20
C PRO A 76 -1.29 4.24 -16.47
N ARG A 77 -1.63 4.57 -17.72
CA ARG A 77 -3.01 4.88 -18.14
C ARG A 77 -4.02 3.76 -17.89
N HIS A 78 -3.61 2.50 -17.91
CA HIS A 78 -4.52 1.36 -17.66
C HIS A 78 -4.95 1.24 -16.19
N LEU A 79 -4.25 1.91 -15.26
CA LEU A 79 -4.60 2.01 -13.84
C LEU A 79 -5.28 3.35 -13.54
N ALA A 80 -6.27 3.73 -14.36
CA ALA A 80 -6.90 5.05 -14.33
C ALA A 80 -7.60 5.42 -13.00
N THR A 81 -7.85 4.44 -12.13
CA THR A 81 -8.45 4.64 -10.81
C THR A 81 -7.46 5.11 -9.74
N LEU A 82 -6.14 4.93 -9.94
CA LEU A 82 -5.10 5.33 -8.98
C LEU A 82 -4.79 6.83 -8.97
N PRO A 83 -4.66 7.55 -10.10
CA PRO A 83 -4.30 8.97 -10.10
C PRO A 83 -5.24 9.86 -9.26
N PRO A 84 -6.58 9.69 -9.27
CA PRO A 84 -7.46 10.46 -8.39
C PRO A 84 -7.21 10.19 -6.90
N LEU A 85 -6.87 8.96 -6.51
CA LEU A 85 -6.58 8.61 -5.12
C LEU A 85 -5.30 9.28 -4.63
N LEU A 86 -4.25 9.27 -5.44
CA LEU A 86 -2.95 9.87 -5.12
C LEU A 86 -2.95 11.41 -5.10
N LYS A 87 -4.06 12.04 -5.48
CA LYS A 87 -4.27 13.49 -5.34
C LYS A 87 -4.95 13.87 -4.01
N MET A 88 -5.40 12.89 -3.24
CA MET A 88 -5.94 13.11 -1.91
C MET A 88 -4.81 13.42 -0.93
N ASP A 89 -5.16 14.04 0.20
CA ASP A 89 -4.26 14.18 1.34
C ASP A 89 -3.73 12.81 1.77
N ASN A 90 -2.46 12.78 2.19
CA ASN A 90 -1.76 11.55 2.55
C ASN A 90 -2.44 10.85 3.75
N PRO A 91 -3.14 9.72 3.51
CA PRO A 91 -3.88 9.04 4.56
C PRO A 91 -2.97 8.26 5.50
N TYR A 92 -1.68 8.13 5.16
CA TYR A 92 -0.63 7.42 5.90
C TYR A 92 0.38 8.38 6.53
N SER A 93 0.04 9.66 6.66
CA SER A 93 0.95 10.67 7.24
C SER A 93 1.33 10.38 8.70
N ASP A 94 0.47 9.66 9.45
CA ASP A 94 0.68 9.16 10.81
C ASP A 94 1.11 7.69 10.86
N TRP A 95 1.17 6.99 9.73
CA TRP A 95 1.69 5.62 9.65
C TRP A 95 3.22 5.65 9.60
N LYS A 96 3.88 4.75 10.34
CA LYS A 96 5.33 4.60 10.29
C LYS A 96 5.71 3.14 10.34
N ILE A 97 6.77 2.80 9.61
CA ILE A 97 7.31 1.44 9.62
C ILE A 97 7.74 0.98 11.02
N ASP A 98 8.12 1.92 11.89
CA ASP A 98 8.60 1.68 13.24
C ASP A 98 7.49 1.41 14.27
N GLN A 99 6.22 1.63 13.92
CA GLN A 99 5.07 1.32 14.80
C GLN A 99 5.01 -0.16 15.21
N ARG A 100 5.67 -1.05 14.46
CA ARG A 100 5.89 -2.47 14.83
C ARG A 100 6.59 -2.68 16.16
N TYR A 101 7.36 -1.70 16.61
CA TYR A 101 8.11 -1.74 17.86
C TYR A 101 7.36 -1.05 19.01
N ALA A 102 6.23 -0.42 18.70
CA ALA A 102 5.38 0.20 19.72
C ALA A 102 4.64 -0.87 20.53
N GLY A 103 4.15 -0.49 21.72
CA GLY A 103 3.28 -1.33 22.52
C GLY A 103 1.88 -1.46 21.91
N ASN A 104 1.11 -2.44 22.40
CA ASN A 104 -0.30 -2.58 22.00
C ASN A 104 -1.13 -1.36 22.47
N GLY A 105 -2.21 -1.06 21.77
CA GLY A 105 -3.15 0.03 22.05
C GLY A 105 -2.75 1.38 21.48
N THR A 106 -1.69 1.46 20.66
CA THR A 106 -1.21 2.73 20.08
C THR A 106 -1.91 3.13 18.79
N VAL A 107 -2.49 2.17 18.06
CA VAL A 107 -3.24 2.43 16.84
C VAL A 107 -4.69 2.77 17.19
N THR A 108 -5.16 3.93 16.74
CA THR A 108 -6.56 4.34 16.93
C THR A 108 -7.48 3.65 15.92
N ALA A 109 -8.76 3.48 16.27
CA ALA A 109 -9.75 2.93 15.35
C ALA A 109 -9.86 3.75 14.05
N ASP A 110 -9.75 5.07 14.15
CA ASP A 110 -9.78 5.97 12.99
C ASP A 110 -8.56 5.79 12.08
N ALA A 111 -7.37 5.63 12.63
CA ALA A 111 -6.15 5.35 11.85
C ALA A 111 -6.28 4.01 11.12
N LEU A 112 -6.67 2.96 11.86
CA LEU A 112 -6.89 1.62 11.31
C LEU A 112 -7.87 1.64 10.13
N GLU A 113 -9.03 2.26 10.30
CA GLU A 113 -10.06 2.29 9.26
C GLU A 113 -9.63 3.12 8.04
N ARG A 114 -8.98 4.27 8.25
CA ARG A 114 -8.41 5.09 7.16
C ARG A 114 -7.38 4.29 6.35
N HIS A 115 -6.41 3.68 7.02
CA HIS A 115 -5.35 2.91 6.38
C HIS A 115 -5.89 1.70 5.63
N LYS A 116 -6.82 0.96 6.25
CA LYS A 116 -7.51 -0.18 5.65
C LYS A 116 -8.31 0.22 4.41
N THR A 117 -9.14 1.26 4.51
CA THR A 117 -9.99 1.70 3.41
C THR A 117 -9.16 2.17 2.22
N MET A 118 -8.06 2.91 2.44
CA MET A 118 -7.18 3.30 1.35
C MET A 118 -6.41 2.10 0.77
N ALA A 119 -5.89 1.21 1.61
CA ALA A 119 -5.19 0.00 1.17
C ALA A 119 -6.09 -0.85 0.26
N LYS A 120 -7.35 -1.06 0.66
CA LYS A 120 -8.35 -1.77 -0.16
C LYS A 120 -8.47 -1.17 -1.55
N ARG A 121 -8.63 0.16 -1.65
CA ARG A 121 -8.78 0.86 -2.94
C ARG A 121 -7.55 0.68 -3.83
N LEU A 122 -6.36 0.81 -3.26
CA LEU A 122 -5.09 0.66 -3.98
C LEU A 122 -4.88 -0.79 -4.45
N VAL A 123 -5.09 -1.77 -3.57
CA VAL A 123 -4.90 -3.21 -3.88
C VAL A 123 -5.93 -3.67 -4.93
N SER A 124 -7.19 -3.22 -4.84
CA SER A 124 -8.20 -3.48 -5.88
C SER A 124 -7.82 -2.86 -7.22
N ALA A 125 -7.26 -1.64 -7.22
CA ALA A 125 -6.90 -0.94 -8.46
C ALA A 125 -5.79 -1.65 -9.25
N VAL A 126 -4.86 -2.34 -8.57
CA VAL A 126 -3.80 -3.13 -9.23
C VAL A 126 -4.22 -4.58 -9.54
N GLY A 127 -5.51 -4.91 -9.43
CA GLY A 127 -6.06 -6.20 -9.82
C GLY A 127 -5.76 -7.35 -8.84
N VAL A 128 -5.35 -7.03 -7.61
CA VAL A 128 -4.93 -8.02 -6.60
C VAL A 128 -6.10 -8.48 -5.73
N VAL A 129 -7.15 -7.66 -5.59
CA VAL A 129 -8.43 -8.07 -4.98
C VAL A 129 -9.42 -8.30 -6.12
N GLY A 130 -9.43 -9.51 -6.68
CA GLY A 130 -10.32 -9.82 -7.80
C GLY A 130 -9.94 -10.96 -8.73
N THR A 131 -9.38 -12.07 -8.25
CA THR A 131 -9.62 -13.38 -8.89
C THR A 131 -10.37 -14.23 -7.90
N ARG A 132 -11.63 -14.56 -8.24
CA ARG A 132 -12.41 -15.61 -7.60
C ARG A 132 -11.49 -16.78 -7.27
N THR A 133 -11.41 -17.14 -6.00
CA THR A 133 -11.11 -18.52 -5.60
C THR A 133 -12.07 -19.40 -6.40
N LYS A 134 -11.49 -20.23 -7.28
CA LYS A 134 -12.18 -21.41 -7.80
C LYS A 134 -12.25 -22.45 -6.69
#